data_AF-A3QBI4-F1
#
_entry.id   AF-A3QBI4-F1
#
_cell.length_a   1.000
_cell.length_b   1.000
_cell.length_c   1.000
_cell.angle_alpha   90.00
_cell.angle_beta   90.00
_cell.angle_gamma   90.00
#
_symmetry.space_group_name_H-M   'P 1'
#
loop_
_entity.id
_entity.type
_entity.pdbx_description
1 polymer ?
#
loop_
_entity_poly.entity_id
_entity_poly.type
_entity_poly.pdbx_seq_one_letter_code
_entity_poly.pdbx_strand_id
1 'polypeptide(L)'
;MTETLLKIAFILVGLFLIYKLIFSGKRGLSLFEMHFKDGRLISHKGKIPEKFQRECKAIAKSEKLTCVVRAEKSGSVRLHVSANVSDAIIQRIRNQFPFEYYDKKTVDNSRQAG
;
A
#
# COMPACT_ATOMS: atom_id res chain seq x y z
N MET A 1 29.84 18.87 34.91
CA MET A 1 29.09 17.59 34.98
C MET A 1 27.69 17.76 34.42
N THR A 2 26.89 18.69 34.96
CA THR A 2 25.51 19.00 34.51
C THR A 2 25.44 19.60 33.10
N GLU A 3 26.32 20.54 32.75
CA GLU A 3 26.35 21.14 31.40
C GLU A 3 26.69 20.12 30.30
N THR A 4 27.62 19.21 30.59
CA THR A 4 28.00 18.13 29.68
C THR A 4 26.83 17.16 29.45
N LEU A 5 26.10 16.83 30.52
CA LEU A 5 24.86 16.04 30.46
C LEU A 5 23.77 16.71 29.60
N LEU A 6 23.57 18.03 29.76
CA LEU A 6 22.58 18.79 28.97
C LEU A 6 22.94 18.81 27.48
N LYS A 7 24.21 19.01 27.12
CA LYS A 7 24.69 18.97 25.73
C LYS A 7 24.48 17.58 25.11
N ILE A 8 24.81 16.52 25.84
CA ILE A 8 24.61 15.13 25.38
C ILE A 8 23.12 14.83 25.19
N ALA A 9 22.26 15.26 26.12
CA ALA A 9 20.81 15.09 26.01
C ALA A 9 20.25 15.81 24.77
N PHE A 10 20.72 17.02 24.48
CA PHE A 10 20.30 17.77 23.29
C PHE A 10 20.67 17.07 21.99
N ILE A 11 21.88 16.50 21.91
CA ILE A 11 22.35 15.74 20.75
C ILE A 11 21.52 14.45 20.58
N LEU A 12 21.20 13.74 21.68
CA LEU A 12 20.37 12.54 21.63
C LEU A 12 18.93 12.84 21.19
N VAL A 13 18.33 13.93 21.67
CA VAL A 13 17.00 14.36 21.23
C VAL A 13 17.02 14.74 19.75
N GLY A 14 18.05 15.44 19.29
CA GLY A 14 18.24 15.76 17.87
C GLY A 14 18.33 14.49 17.00
N LEU A 15 19.17 13.53 17.39
CA LEU A 15 19.29 12.25 16.69
C LEU A 15 17.98 11.46 16.70
N PHE A 16 17.28 11.44 17.83
CA PHE A 16 15.98 10.77 17.95
C PHE A 16 14.94 11.40 17.02
N LEU A 17 14.89 12.73 16.92
CA LEU A 17 13.98 13.42 16.01
C LEU A 17 14.30 13.12 14.54
N ILE A 18 15.58 13.14 14.14
CA ILE A 18 16.01 12.79 12.78
C ILE A 18 15.64 11.33 12.46
N TYR A 19 15.97 10.41 13.36
CA TYR A 19 15.61 8.99 13.22
C TYR A 19 14.10 8.81 13.07
N LYS A 20 13.31 9.44 13.96
CA LYS A 20 11.85 9.38 13.92
C LYS A 20 11.31 9.95 12.61
N LEU A 21 11.87 11.03 12.08
CA LEU A 21 11.40 11.65 10.83
C LEU A 21 11.64 10.72 9.63
N ILE A 22 12.83 10.13 9.54
CA ILE A 22 13.21 9.21 8.46
C ILE A 22 12.37 7.93 8.51
N PHE A 23 12.18 7.34 9.69
CA PHE A 23 11.41 6.11 9.85
C PHE A 23 9.90 6.33 9.84
N SER A 24 9.43 7.53 10.16
CA SER A 24 8.00 7.87 10.11
C SER A 24 7.47 8.03 8.68
N GLY A 25 8.31 8.06 7.65
CA GLY A 25 7.88 8.09 6.25
C GLY A 25 7.40 6.75 5.70
N LYS A 26 7.73 5.63 6.36
CA LYS A 26 7.42 4.26 5.88
C LYS A 26 6.08 3.72 6.39
N ARG A 27 5.04 4.57 6.46
CA ARG A 27 3.73 4.21 7.06
C ARG A 27 2.75 3.45 6.14
N GLY A 28 3.12 3.17 4.90
CA GLY A 28 2.32 2.37 3.98
C GLY A 28 3.14 1.18 3.50
N LEU A 29 2.76 -0.03 3.87
CA LEU A 29 3.27 -1.22 3.20
C LEU A 29 2.54 -1.30 1.86
N SER A 30 3.23 -1.07 0.74
CA SER A 30 2.65 -1.33 -0.57
C SER A 30 2.50 -2.85 -0.74
N LEU A 31 1.25 -3.31 -0.81
CA LEU A 31 0.94 -4.73 -0.98
C LEU A 31 1.28 -5.18 -2.39
N PHE A 32 0.84 -4.38 -3.35
CA PHE A 32 1.17 -4.55 -4.75
C PHE A 32 0.99 -3.26 -5.55
N GLU A 33 1.63 -3.23 -6.70
CA GLU A 33 1.52 -2.15 -7.67
C GLU A 33 1.44 -2.75 -9.08
N MET A 34 0.53 -2.25 -9.90
CA MET A 34 0.35 -2.66 -11.29
C MET A 34 0.41 -1.43 -12.19
N HIS A 35 1.25 -1.48 -13.21
CA HIS A 35 1.37 -0.43 -14.21
C HIS A 35 0.79 -0.91 -15.53
N PHE A 36 -0.25 -0.22 -15.99
CA PHE A 36 -0.86 -0.43 -17.29
C PHE A 36 -0.50 0.71 -18.24
N LYS A 37 -0.27 0.37 -19.51
CA LYS A 37 -0.10 1.33 -20.61
C LYS A 37 -0.77 0.77 -21.84
N ASP A 38 -1.58 1.59 -22.49
CA ASP A 38 -2.32 1.22 -23.70
C ASP A 38 -3.06 -0.13 -23.55
N GLY A 39 -3.70 -0.32 -22.40
CA GLY A 39 -4.43 -1.54 -22.06
C GLY A 39 -3.59 -2.80 -21.83
N ARG A 40 -2.27 -2.68 -21.71
CA ARG A 40 -1.36 -3.78 -21.40
C ARG A 40 -0.69 -3.58 -20.05
N LEU A 41 -0.49 -4.66 -19.31
CA LEU A 41 0.28 -4.66 -18.07
C LEU A 41 1.78 -4.62 -18.43
N ILE A 42 2.47 -3.51 -18.10
CA ILE A 42 3.91 -3.38 -18.30
C ILE A 42 4.68 -4.00 -17.14
N SER A 43 4.22 -3.72 -15.92
CA SER A 43 4.95 -4.10 -14.72
C SER A 43 3.98 -4.41 -13.61
N HIS A 44 4.35 -5.38 -12.78
CA HIS A 44 3.66 -5.65 -11.54
C HIS A 44 4.69 -5.90 -10.43
N LYS A 45 4.37 -5.44 -9.23
CA LYS A 45 5.15 -5.66 -8.01
C LYS A 45 4.24 -6.20 -6.93
N GLY A 46 4.75 -7.09 -6.09
CA GLY A 46 4.00 -7.69 -4.97
C GLY A 46 3.15 -8.90 -5.37
N LYS A 47 2.55 -9.54 -4.36
CA LYS A 47 1.64 -10.68 -4.55
C LYS A 47 0.25 -10.15 -4.87
N ILE A 48 -0.15 -10.28 -6.13
CA ILE A 48 -1.47 -9.88 -6.62
C ILE A 48 -2.36 -11.12 -6.72
N PRO A 49 -3.61 -11.07 -6.24
CA PRO A 49 -4.57 -12.14 -6.44
C PRO A 49 -4.85 -12.35 -7.94
N GLU A 50 -4.78 -13.59 -8.43
CA GLU A 50 -4.86 -13.90 -9.86
C GLU A 50 -6.19 -13.45 -10.49
N LYS A 51 -7.30 -13.65 -9.76
CA LYS A 51 -8.64 -13.20 -10.18
C LYS A 51 -8.69 -11.68 -10.37
N PHE A 52 -8.10 -10.92 -9.45
CA PHE A 52 -8.04 -9.47 -9.54
C PHE A 52 -7.18 -8.99 -10.72
N GLN A 53 -6.03 -9.64 -10.93
CA GLN A 53 -5.13 -9.31 -12.04
C GLN A 53 -5.79 -9.55 -13.40
N ARG A 54 -6.51 -10.67 -13.56
CA ARG A 54 -7.19 -11.04 -14.81
C ARG A 54 -8.26 -10.01 -15.19
N GLU A 55 -9.09 -9.63 -14.23
CA GLU A 55 -10.15 -8.65 -14.44
C GLU A 55 -9.61 -7.24 -14.68
N CYS A 56 -8.58 -6.82 -13.93
CA CYS A 56 -7.92 -5.54 -14.20
C CYS A 56 -7.30 -5.47 -15.61
N LYS A 57 -6.72 -6.58 -16.10
CA LYS A 57 -6.25 -6.66 -17.49
C LYS A 57 -7.39 -6.56 -18.50
N ALA A 58 -8.53 -7.19 -18.23
CA ALA A 58 -9.71 -7.12 -19.11
C ALA A 58 -10.23 -5.67 -19.22
N ILE A 59 -10.37 -4.99 -18.08
CA ILE A 59 -10.80 -3.57 -18.01
C ILE A 59 -9.78 -2.66 -18.69
N ALA A 60 -8.49 -2.86 -18.43
CA ALA A 60 -7.43 -2.08 -19.06
C ALA A 60 -7.47 -2.24 -20.59
N LYS A 61 -7.66 -3.47 -21.09
CA LYS A 61 -7.73 -3.76 -22.53
C LYS A 61 -8.98 -3.17 -23.20
N SER A 62 -10.15 -3.25 -22.56
CA SER A 62 -11.39 -2.74 -23.16
C SER A 62 -11.38 -1.22 -23.32
N GLU A 63 -10.79 -0.52 -22.35
CA GLU A 63 -10.78 0.95 -22.28
C GLU A 63 -9.43 1.56 -22.75
N LYS A 64 -8.48 0.72 -23.21
CA LYS A 64 -7.09 1.11 -23.59
C LYS A 64 -6.40 2.01 -22.55
N LEU A 65 -6.58 1.69 -21.27
CA LEU A 65 -6.14 2.56 -20.17
C LEU A 65 -4.63 2.55 -19.99
N THR A 66 -4.09 3.70 -19.59
CA THR A 66 -2.72 3.86 -19.13
C THR A 66 -2.76 4.30 -17.68
N CYS A 67 -2.81 3.38 -16.71
CA CYS A 67 -2.99 3.72 -15.31
C CYS A 67 -2.12 2.89 -14.38
N VAL A 68 -1.89 3.42 -13.19
CA VAL A 68 -1.23 2.72 -12.08
C VAL A 68 -2.30 2.36 -11.06
N VAL A 69 -2.35 1.09 -10.68
CA VAL A 69 -3.21 0.57 -9.62
C VAL A 69 -2.30 0.11 -8.50
N ARG A 70 -2.37 0.77 -7.35
CA ARG A 70 -1.55 0.49 -6.17
C ARG A 70 -2.44 0.19 -4.98
N ALA A 71 -2.13 -0.89 -4.26
CA ALA A 71 -2.73 -1.17 -2.96
C ALA A 71 -1.73 -0.89 -1.85
N GLU A 72 -2.12 -0.06 -0.89
CA GLU A 72 -1.31 0.27 0.28
C GLU A 72 -2.06 -0.14 1.55
N LYS A 73 -1.33 -0.74 2.51
CA LYS A 73 -1.85 -1.06 3.84
C LYS A 73 -1.32 -0.02 4.84
N SER A 74 -2.22 0.82 5.34
CA SER A 74 -1.95 1.77 6.43
C SER A 74 -3.12 1.73 7.41
N GLY A 75 -3.12 0.72 8.29
CA GLY A 75 -4.28 0.35 9.11
C GLY A 75 -5.29 -0.48 8.31
N SER A 76 -6.00 0.16 7.37
CA SER A 76 -6.87 -0.51 6.39
C SER A 76 -6.20 -0.59 5.02
N VAL A 77 -6.69 -1.49 4.15
CA VAL A 77 -6.22 -1.56 2.76
C VAL A 77 -6.92 -0.52 1.92
N ARG A 78 -6.12 0.34 1.29
CA ARG A 78 -6.59 1.39 0.37
C ARG A 78 -6.09 1.11 -1.03
N LEU A 79 -6.99 1.23 -2.00
CA LEU A 79 -6.68 1.10 -3.42
C LEU A 79 -6.57 2.50 -4.05
N HIS A 80 -5.38 2.80 -4.55
CA HIS A 80 -5.07 4.01 -5.30
C HIS A 80 -5.05 3.67 -6.80
N VAL A 81 -5.79 4.44 -7.59
CA VAL A 81 -5.80 4.35 -9.05
C VAL A 81 -5.37 5.70 -9.60
N SER A 82 -4.61 5.72 -10.70
CA SER A 82 -4.20 6.97 -11.36
C SER A 82 -5.38 7.87 -11.68
N ALA A 83 -5.19 9.18 -11.49
CA ALA A 83 -6.23 10.21 -11.69
C ALA A 83 -6.69 10.40 -13.15
N ASN A 84 -6.03 9.76 -14.11
CA ASN A 84 -6.43 9.81 -15.52
C ASN A 84 -7.53 8.80 -15.88
N VAL A 85 -7.95 7.97 -14.92
CA VAL A 85 -9.03 7.02 -15.08
C VAL A 85 -10.32 7.65 -14.59
N SER A 86 -11.41 7.48 -15.33
CA SER A 86 -12.72 7.99 -14.90
C SER A 86 -13.21 7.32 -13.62
N ASP A 87 -13.97 8.05 -12.81
CA ASP A 87 -14.49 7.53 -11.53
C ASP A 87 -15.29 6.24 -11.70
N ALA A 88 -16.04 6.10 -12.80
CA ALA A 88 -16.79 4.89 -13.13
C ALA A 88 -15.87 3.66 -13.23
N ILE A 89 -14.71 3.80 -13.86
CA ILE A 89 -13.74 2.72 -14.00
C ILE A 89 -13.03 2.46 -12.66
N ILE A 90 -12.73 3.52 -11.88
CA ILE A 90 -12.16 3.39 -10.54
C ILE A 90 -13.09 2.56 -9.65
N GLN A 91 -14.41 2.81 -9.69
CA GLN A 91 -15.40 2.04 -8.93
C GLN A 91 -15.48 0.58 -9.40
N ARG A 92 -15.43 0.32 -10.72
CA ARG A 92 -15.37 -1.05 -11.26
C ARG A 92 -14.14 -1.81 -10.77
N ILE A 93 -12.97 -1.16 -10.77
CA ILE A 93 -11.72 -1.75 -10.26
C ILE A 93 -11.83 -2.01 -8.75
N ARG A 94 -12.43 -1.09 -7.98
CA ARG A 94 -12.66 -1.27 -6.53
C ARG A 94 -13.60 -2.43 -6.23
N ASN A 95 -14.70 -2.58 -6.97
CA ASN A 95 -15.65 -3.67 -6.77
C ASN A 95 -15.02 -5.05 -7.02
N GLN A 96 -14.01 -5.10 -7.89
CA GLN A 96 -13.29 -6.34 -8.17
C GLN A 96 -12.21 -6.65 -7.13
N PHE A 97 -11.81 -5.65 -6.33
CA PHE A 97 -10.75 -5.82 -5.36
C PHE A 97 -11.25 -6.63 -4.15
N PRO A 98 -10.61 -7.77 -3.82
CA PRO A 98 -11.10 -8.62 -2.74
C PRO A 98 -10.61 -8.10 -1.38
N PHE A 99 -11.26 -7.06 -0.87
CA PHE A 99 -10.94 -6.45 0.42
C PHE A 99 -10.94 -7.48 1.57
N GLU A 100 -11.82 -8.48 1.51
CA GLU A 100 -11.98 -9.50 2.55
C GLU A 100 -10.70 -10.31 2.83
N TYR A 101 -9.87 -10.57 1.82
CA TYR A 101 -8.60 -11.30 2.02
C TYR A 101 -7.55 -10.48 2.77
N TYR A 102 -7.68 -9.16 2.79
CA TYR A 102 -6.70 -8.27 3.40
C TYR A 102 -7.17 -7.61 4.70
N ASP A 103 -8.49 -7.60 4.92
CA ASP A 103 -9.14 -7.00 6.10
C ASP A 103 -9.44 -8.01 7.21
N LYS A 104 -9.33 -9.33 6.95
CA LYS A 104 -9.34 -10.32 8.03
C LYS A 104 -8.14 -10.07 8.94
N LYS A 105 -8.42 -9.46 10.11
CA LYS A 105 -7.63 -9.70 11.31
C LYS A 105 -7.61 -11.22 11.49
N THR A 106 -6.48 -11.86 11.19
CA THR A 106 -6.19 -13.20 11.68
C THR A 106 -6.27 -13.12 13.21
N VAL A 107 -7.42 -13.49 13.76
CA VAL A 107 -7.56 -13.74 15.19
C VAL A 107 -6.72 -14.97 15.43
N ASP A 108 -5.51 -14.76 15.95
CA ASP A 108 -4.60 -15.83 16.30
C ASP A 108 -5.14 -16.57 17.51
N ASN A 109 -5.92 -17.62 17.26
CA ASN A 109 -6.47 -18.51 18.29
C ASN A 109 -5.45 -19.54 18.79
N SER A 110 -4.15 -19.41 18.46
CA SER A 110 -3.12 -20.37 18.90
C SER A 110 -2.82 -20.33 20.41
N ARG A 111 -3.41 -19.41 21.18
CA ARG A 111 -3.19 -19.28 22.64
C ARG A 111 -4.35 -19.76 23.52
N GLN A 112 -5.34 -20.46 22.98
CA GLN A 112 -6.40 -21.10 23.77
C GLN A 112 -6.50 -22.60 23.46
N ALA A 113 -5.46 -23.36 23.83
CA ALA A 113 -5.56 -24.77 24.19
C ALA A 113 -4.25 -25.19 24.86
N GLY A 114 -4.29 -25.42 26.17
CA GLY A 114 -3.17 -25.88 27.00
C GLY A 114 -3.27 -25.35 28.41
#